data_AF-A0A933GJ97-F1
#
_entry.id   AF-A0A933GJ97-F1
#
_cell.length_a   1.000
_cell.length_b   1.000
_cell.length_c   1.000
_cell.angle_alpha   90.00
_cell.angle_beta   90.00
_cell.angle_gamma   90.00
#
_symmetry.space_group_name_H-M   'P 1'
#
loop_
_entity.id
_entity.type
_entity.pdbx_description
1 polymer ?
#
loop_
_entity_poly.entity_id
_entity_poly.type
_entity_poly.pdbx_seq_one_letter_code
_entity_poly.pdbx_strand_id
1 'polypeptide(L)'
;MASHSRPRLFLEVVYRSGAYWVHPLLAALNAAPDLASKHRQWPTSRLSDLAFAIETRLALLSEMVRSVDRNLNILGERLAKEPDLSAYVEGSYGYDFSEDEAIRTVLINATGFISEARSCFENLADFHRDFLRHYFAEVIPKKDRYEDVAKLTKSRAWADELRKHRHDIRHDRAPWLALEVIPGPSTRYDPILVLNWRPGHFGPDDCIVFSTLRAIRDGLREALRGVREKLVARIEQAGHGVGPGD
;
A
#
# COMPACT_ATOMS: atom_id res chain seq x y z
N MET A 1 7.66 -19.27 -46.67
CA MET A 1 7.27 -20.19 -45.57
C MET A 1 6.80 -19.36 -44.41
N ALA A 2 5.49 -19.36 -44.12
CA ALA A 2 4.93 -18.60 -43.00
C ALA A 2 5.18 -19.35 -41.68
N SER A 3 6.01 -18.77 -40.82
CA SER A 3 6.24 -19.24 -39.46
C SER A 3 4.94 -19.12 -38.67
N HIS A 4 4.24 -20.24 -38.49
CA HIS A 4 3.09 -20.33 -37.60
C HIS A 4 3.63 -20.43 -36.17
N SER A 5 3.81 -19.28 -35.51
CA SER A 5 4.12 -19.25 -34.08
C SER A 5 2.99 -19.95 -33.32
N ARG A 6 3.30 -21.06 -32.66
CA ARG A 6 2.32 -21.76 -31.80
C ARG A 6 1.77 -20.77 -30.75
N PRO A 7 0.46 -20.81 -30.46
CA PRO A 7 -0.11 -19.99 -29.40
C PRO A 7 0.59 -20.29 -28.07
N ARG A 8 0.92 -19.24 -27.32
CA ARG A 8 1.45 -19.38 -25.96
C ARG A 8 0.36 -19.97 -25.07
N LEU A 9 0.63 -21.15 -24.51
CA LEU A 9 -0.22 -21.76 -23.50
C LEU A 9 0.18 -21.23 -22.13
N PHE A 10 -0.77 -20.76 -21.35
CA PHE A 10 -0.55 -20.25 -20.00
C PHE A 10 -1.29 -21.16 -19.00
N LEU A 11 -0.62 -21.52 -17.90
CA LEU A 11 -1.26 -22.10 -16.73
C LEU A 11 -1.49 -20.98 -15.72
N GLU A 12 -2.74 -20.61 -15.49
CA GLU A 12 -3.10 -19.60 -14.49
C GLU A 12 -3.09 -20.22 -13.10
N VAL A 13 -2.29 -19.63 -12.20
CA VAL A 13 -2.30 -20.00 -10.77
C VAL A 13 -3.40 -19.20 -10.09
N VAL A 14 -4.44 -19.90 -9.66
CA VAL A 14 -5.57 -19.29 -8.96
C VAL A 14 -5.17 -18.95 -7.52
N TYR A 15 -4.87 -17.68 -7.27
CA TYR A 15 -4.83 -17.11 -5.93
C TYR A 15 -6.02 -16.15 -5.82
N ARG A 16 -7.20 -16.66 -5.45
CA ARG A 16 -8.43 -15.86 -5.43
C ARG A 16 -8.32 -14.76 -4.38
N SER A 17 -8.05 -13.54 -4.82
CA SER A 17 -8.67 -12.35 -4.25
C SER A 17 -9.63 -11.84 -5.33
N GLY A 18 -10.86 -12.33 -5.32
CA GLY A 18 -11.90 -11.64 -6.10
C GLY A 18 -11.94 -10.20 -5.61
N ALA A 19 -12.10 -9.22 -6.49
CA ALA A 19 -12.21 -7.81 -6.11
C ALA A 19 -13.54 -7.54 -5.37
N TYR A 20 -13.77 -8.24 -4.25
CA TYR A 20 -15.01 -8.26 -3.50
C TYR A 20 -15.38 -6.88 -2.99
N TRP A 21 -14.38 -6.02 -2.80
CA TRP A 21 -14.58 -4.63 -2.41
C TRP A 21 -15.45 -3.84 -3.41
N VAL A 22 -15.46 -4.20 -4.71
CA VAL A 22 -16.32 -3.54 -5.70
C VAL A 22 -17.74 -4.11 -5.75
N HIS A 23 -18.03 -5.26 -5.14
CA HIS A 23 -19.36 -5.88 -5.24
C HIS A 23 -20.51 -4.94 -4.83
N PRO A 24 -20.40 -4.13 -3.77
CA PRO A 24 -21.43 -3.14 -3.44
C PRO A 24 -21.64 -2.09 -4.54
N LEU A 25 -20.57 -1.68 -5.24
CA LEU A 25 -20.67 -0.74 -6.37
C LEU A 25 -21.41 -1.39 -7.53
N LEU A 26 -21.07 -2.63 -7.87
CA LEU A 26 -21.70 -3.38 -8.96
C LEU A 26 -23.20 -3.60 -8.69
N ALA A 27 -23.55 -3.95 -7.44
CA ALA A 27 -24.93 -4.10 -7.03
C ALA A 27 -25.70 -2.78 -7.17
N ALA A 28 -25.15 -1.67 -6.68
CA ALA A 28 -25.77 -0.35 -6.80
C ALA A 28 -25.94 0.09 -8.27
N LEU A 29 -24.91 -0.14 -9.12
CA LEU A 29 -24.97 0.18 -10.55
C LEU A 29 -26.07 -0.60 -11.27
N ASN A 30 -26.23 -1.89 -10.96
CA ASN A 30 -27.26 -2.73 -11.57
C ASN A 30 -28.68 -2.36 -11.12
N ALA A 31 -28.81 -1.76 -9.92
CA ALA A 31 -30.08 -1.24 -9.42
C ALA A 31 -30.47 0.13 -10.03
N ALA A 32 -29.54 0.83 -10.68
CA ALA A 32 -29.75 2.13 -11.32
C ALA A 32 -29.89 1.99 -12.85
N PRO A 33 -31.12 2.08 -13.44
CA PRO A 33 -31.36 1.78 -14.85
C PRO A 33 -30.46 2.55 -15.84
N ASP A 34 -30.25 3.84 -15.59
CA ASP A 34 -29.47 4.72 -16.47
C ASP A 34 -27.97 4.37 -16.45
N LEU A 35 -27.46 3.85 -15.33
CA LEU A 35 -26.06 3.49 -15.15
C LEU A 35 -25.78 2.04 -15.55
N ALA A 36 -26.77 1.15 -15.45
CA ALA A 36 -26.67 -0.26 -15.82
C ALA A 36 -26.29 -0.44 -17.30
N SER A 37 -26.75 0.45 -18.19
CA SER A 37 -26.39 0.45 -19.61
C SER A 37 -24.88 0.65 -19.83
N LYS A 38 -24.27 1.63 -19.14
CA LYS A 38 -22.83 1.90 -19.15
C LYS A 38 -22.03 0.76 -18.52
N HIS A 39 -22.60 0.11 -17.51
CA HIS A 39 -21.95 -0.96 -16.76
C HIS A 39 -21.66 -2.23 -17.59
N ARG A 40 -22.37 -2.49 -18.70
CA ARG A 40 -22.18 -3.69 -19.52
C ARG A 40 -20.74 -3.91 -20.01
N GLN A 41 -19.94 -2.84 -20.12
CA GLN A 41 -18.54 -2.89 -20.54
C GLN A 41 -17.56 -3.18 -19.40
N TRP A 42 -18.03 -3.35 -18.16
CA TRP A 42 -17.18 -3.51 -16.99
C TRP A 42 -16.12 -4.62 -17.13
N PRO A 43 -16.46 -5.87 -17.53
CA PRO A 43 -15.49 -6.97 -17.53
C PRO A 43 -14.25 -6.73 -18.39
N THR A 44 -14.35 -5.87 -19.41
CA THR A 44 -13.27 -5.52 -20.33
C THR A 44 -12.78 -4.08 -20.14
N SER A 45 -13.23 -3.40 -19.09
CA SER A 45 -12.89 -2.01 -18.81
C SER A 45 -11.63 -1.88 -17.96
N ARG A 46 -10.93 -0.75 -18.12
CA ARG A 46 -9.85 -0.32 -17.23
C ARG A 46 -10.29 -0.28 -15.75
N LEU A 47 -11.56 -0.04 -15.44
CA LEU A 47 -12.05 -0.04 -14.06
C LEU A 47 -12.01 -1.42 -13.44
N SER A 48 -12.31 -2.48 -14.20
CA SER A 48 -12.16 -3.86 -13.74
C SER A 48 -10.70 -4.22 -13.50
N ASP A 49 -9.80 -3.83 -14.41
CA ASP A 49 -8.36 -4.04 -14.24
C ASP A 49 -7.82 -3.34 -12.98
N LEU A 50 -8.21 -2.08 -12.77
CA LEU A 50 -7.84 -1.30 -11.59
C LEU A 50 -8.43 -1.94 -10.31
N ALA A 51 -9.67 -2.42 -10.34
CA ALA A 51 -10.31 -3.06 -9.20
C ALA A 51 -9.55 -4.32 -8.75
N PHE A 52 -9.18 -5.17 -9.69
CA PHE A 52 -8.36 -6.35 -9.44
C PHE A 52 -6.96 -5.96 -8.95
N ALA A 53 -6.32 -4.99 -9.62
CA ALA A 53 -5.00 -4.49 -9.28
C ALA A 53 -4.91 -3.93 -7.84
N ILE A 54 -5.95 -3.26 -7.36
CA ILE A 54 -6.04 -2.73 -6.00
C ILE A 54 -6.18 -3.88 -4.99
N GLU A 55 -7.09 -4.82 -5.24
CA GLU A 55 -7.34 -5.97 -4.37
C GLU A 55 -6.06 -6.80 -4.17
N THR A 56 -5.40 -7.19 -5.27
CA THR A 56 -4.14 -7.94 -5.24
C THR A 56 -3.08 -7.22 -4.43
N ARG A 57 -2.89 -5.90 -4.64
CA ARG A 57 -1.86 -5.15 -3.94
C ARG A 57 -2.14 -5.03 -2.45
N LEU A 58 -3.39 -4.84 -2.04
CA LEU A 58 -3.73 -4.82 -0.61
C LEU A 58 -3.45 -6.16 0.08
N ALA A 59 -3.68 -7.27 -0.61
CA ALA A 59 -3.28 -8.60 -0.12
C ALA A 59 -1.75 -8.69 0.02
N LEU A 60 -0.99 -8.31 -1.03
CA LEU A 60 0.48 -8.31 -1.00
C LEU A 60 1.05 -7.43 0.12
N LEU A 61 0.52 -6.22 0.32
CA LEU A 61 0.94 -5.33 1.40
C LEU A 61 0.74 -5.97 2.78
N SER A 62 -0.33 -6.75 2.94
CA SER A 62 -0.60 -7.48 4.18
C SER A 62 0.43 -8.58 4.41
N GLU A 63 0.79 -9.33 3.37
CA GLU A 63 1.85 -10.34 3.42
C GLU A 63 3.23 -9.75 3.66
N MET A 64 3.56 -8.62 3.04
CA MET A 64 4.83 -7.92 3.27
C MET A 64 4.98 -7.48 4.73
N VAL A 65 3.92 -6.92 5.34
CA VAL A 65 3.95 -6.57 6.77
C VAL A 65 4.12 -7.82 7.65
N ARG A 66 3.40 -8.91 7.36
CA ARG A 66 3.55 -10.19 8.09
C ARG A 66 4.96 -10.76 7.95
N SER A 67 5.54 -10.68 6.76
CA SER A 67 6.91 -11.13 6.47
C SER A 67 7.93 -10.31 7.26
N VAL A 68 7.78 -8.98 7.27
CA VAL A 68 8.62 -8.08 8.08
C VAL A 68 8.51 -8.45 9.56
N ASP A 69 7.30 -8.55 10.11
CA ASP A 69 7.08 -8.89 11.52
C ASP A 69 7.74 -10.22 11.90
N ARG A 70 7.56 -11.26 11.08
CA ARG A 70 8.15 -12.58 11.32
C ARG A 70 9.68 -12.52 11.37
N ASN A 71 10.30 -11.81 10.44
CA ASN A 71 11.75 -11.73 10.37
C ASN A 71 12.33 -10.82 11.47
N LEU A 72 11.63 -9.74 11.84
CA LEU A 72 12.00 -8.94 13.00
C LEU A 72 11.95 -9.75 14.30
N ASN A 73 10.97 -10.65 14.46
CA ASN A 73 10.92 -11.55 15.61
C ASN A 73 12.13 -12.51 15.65
N ILE A 74 12.52 -13.08 14.50
CA ILE A 74 13.73 -13.93 14.40
C ILE A 74 14.98 -13.15 14.84
N LEU A 75 15.12 -11.89 14.38
CA LEU A 75 16.23 -11.04 14.77
C LEU A 75 16.19 -10.71 16.27
N GLY A 76 15.01 -10.41 16.83
CA GLY A 76 14.82 -10.16 18.25
C GLY A 76 15.20 -11.35 19.13
N GLU A 77 14.79 -12.57 18.74
CA GLU A 77 15.17 -13.81 19.44
C GLU A 77 16.68 -14.08 19.41
N ARG A 78 17.38 -13.65 18.36
CA ARG A 78 18.84 -13.74 18.26
C ARG A 78 19.51 -12.71 19.16
N LEU A 79 19.06 -11.46 19.11
CA LEU A 79 19.58 -10.37 19.98
C LEU A 79 19.40 -10.70 21.46
N ALA A 80 18.29 -11.32 21.85
CA ALA A 80 18.04 -11.72 23.24
C ALA A 80 19.04 -12.76 23.79
N LYS A 81 19.75 -13.47 22.91
CA LYS A 81 20.78 -14.46 23.27
C LYS A 81 22.19 -13.88 23.22
N GLU A 82 22.35 -12.65 22.75
CA GLU A 82 23.64 -12.01 22.56
C GLU A 82 24.12 -11.40 23.89
N PRO A 83 25.24 -11.89 24.46
CA PRO A 83 25.67 -11.50 25.80
C PRO A 83 26.23 -10.08 25.90
N ASP A 84 26.68 -9.46 24.81
CA ASP A 84 27.45 -8.20 24.87
C ASP A 84 26.99 -7.13 23.88
N LEU A 85 25.68 -6.98 23.69
CA LEU A 85 25.13 -5.89 22.88
C LEU A 85 25.53 -4.50 23.37
N SER A 86 25.78 -4.35 24.68
CA SER A 86 26.29 -3.10 25.29
C SER A 86 27.62 -2.66 24.71
N ALA A 87 28.58 -3.57 24.51
CA ALA A 87 29.88 -3.19 23.95
C ALA A 87 29.79 -2.67 22.51
N TYR A 88 28.85 -3.19 21.71
CA TYR A 88 28.60 -2.66 20.36
C TYR A 88 28.06 -1.23 20.39
N VAL A 89 27.12 -0.96 21.30
CA VAL A 89 26.52 0.37 21.47
C VAL A 89 27.57 1.37 21.98
N GLU A 90 28.27 1.03 23.07
CA GLU A 90 29.29 1.89 23.69
C GLU A 90 30.48 2.14 22.77
N GLY A 91 30.92 1.10 22.04
CA GLY A 91 32.01 1.17 21.09
C GLY A 91 31.66 1.79 19.74
N SER A 92 30.37 2.12 19.50
CA SER A 92 29.87 2.58 18.20
C SER A 92 30.22 1.61 17.05
N TYR A 93 30.17 0.31 17.34
CA TYR A 93 30.42 -0.74 16.36
C TYR A 93 29.13 -1.21 15.69
N GLY A 94 29.23 -1.65 14.44
CA GLY A 94 28.14 -2.36 13.77
C GLY A 94 28.01 -3.77 14.35
N TYR A 95 26.80 -4.16 14.72
CA TYR A 95 26.50 -5.55 15.05
C TYR A 95 26.21 -6.34 13.77
N ASP A 96 26.96 -7.43 13.57
CA ASP A 96 26.79 -8.31 12.42
C ASP A 96 26.00 -9.56 12.82
N PHE A 97 24.92 -9.84 12.09
CA PHE A 97 24.20 -11.10 12.26
C PHE A 97 24.86 -12.14 11.34
N SER A 98 25.43 -13.19 11.94
CA SER A 98 26.11 -14.28 11.23
C SER A 98 25.28 -14.93 10.11
N GLU A 99 23.94 -14.88 10.19
CA GLU A 99 23.03 -15.23 9.11
C GLU A 99 22.12 -14.03 8.79
N ASP A 100 22.33 -13.40 7.63
CA ASP A 100 21.69 -12.14 7.25
C ASP A 100 20.39 -12.29 6.45
N GLU A 101 19.90 -13.52 6.23
CA GLU A 101 18.67 -13.79 5.46
C GLU A 101 17.46 -13.03 6.02
N ALA A 102 17.30 -13.02 7.34
CA ALA A 102 16.22 -12.29 8.01
C ALA A 102 16.34 -10.77 7.79
N ILE A 103 17.55 -10.22 7.83
CA ILE A 103 17.80 -8.79 7.55
C ILE A 103 17.44 -8.47 6.10
N ARG A 104 17.96 -9.24 5.15
CA ARG A 104 17.66 -9.06 3.72
C ARG A 104 16.17 -9.15 3.45
N THR A 105 15.49 -10.10 4.08
CA THR A 105 14.05 -10.28 3.95
C THR A 105 13.27 -9.08 4.50
N VAL A 106 13.67 -8.53 5.65
CA VAL A 106 13.09 -7.28 6.18
C VAL A 106 13.27 -6.13 5.19
N LEU A 107 14.49 -5.92 4.70
CA LEU A 107 14.81 -4.82 3.79
C LEU A 107 14.06 -4.93 2.46
N ILE A 108 14.02 -6.13 1.86
CA ILE A 108 13.29 -6.40 0.61
C ILE A 108 11.80 -6.12 0.81
N ASN A 109 11.19 -6.66 1.87
CA ASN A 109 9.75 -6.51 2.08
C ASN A 109 9.36 -5.09 2.47
N ALA A 110 10.16 -4.37 3.25
CA ALA A 110 9.85 -2.99 3.62
C ALA A 110 10.00 -2.02 2.43
N THR A 111 11.05 -2.18 1.62
CA THR A 111 11.27 -1.37 0.41
C THR A 111 10.20 -1.70 -0.65
N GLY A 112 9.89 -3.00 -0.81
CA GLY A 112 8.81 -3.48 -1.66
C GLY A 112 7.45 -2.94 -1.21
N PHE A 113 7.20 -2.91 0.10
CA PHE A 113 5.97 -2.36 0.67
C PHE A 113 5.77 -0.89 0.29
N ILE A 114 6.77 -0.03 0.43
CA ILE A 114 6.63 1.40 0.07
C ILE A 114 6.33 1.56 -1.42
N SER A 115 6.97 0.75 -2.28
CA SER A 115 6.73 0.78 -3.72
C SER A 115 5.32 0.31 -4.10
N GLU A 116 4.90 -0.84 -3.56
CA GLU A 116 3.57 -1.41 -3.82
C GLU A 116 2.45 -0.57 -3.20
N ALA A 117 2.68 0.02 -2.02
CA ALA A 117 1.72 0.91 -1.36
C ALA A 117 1.47 2.15 -2.22
N ARG A 118 2.54 2.71 -2.79
CA ARG A 118 2.41 3.83 -3.73
C ARG A 118 1.63 3.42 -4.98
N SER A 119 1.98 2.29 -5.59
CA SER A 119 1.26 1.80 -6.78
C SER A 119 -0.22 1.52 -6.48
N CYS A 120 -0.53 0.98 -5.31
CA CYS A 120 -1.89 0.77 -4.85
C CYS A 120 -2.65 2.10 -4.69
N PHE A 121 -2.03 3.11 -4.09
CA PHE A 121 -2.64 4.43 -3.95
C PHE A 121 -2.93 5.07 -5.32
N GLU A 122 -1.99 4.94 -6.26
CA GLU A 122 -2.13 5.42 -7.63
C GLU A 122 -3.30 4.76 -8.35
N ASN A 123 -3.42 3.43 -8.25
CA ASN A 123 -4.53 2.70 -8.84
C ASN A 123 -5.86 3.09 -8.21
N LEU A 124 -5.93 3.29 -6.88
CA LEU A 124 -7.14 3.72 -6.20
C LEU A 124 -7.57 5.14 -6.62
N ALA A 125 -6.61 6.07 -6.73
CA ALA A 125 -6.88 7.43 -7.18
C ALA A 125 -7.32 7.48 -8.66
N ASP A 126 -6.71 6.66 -9.51
CA ASP A 126 -7.13 6.51 -10.90
C ASP A 126 -8.50 5.84 -11.02
N PHE A 127 -8.79 4.82 -10.21
CA PHE A 127 -10.10 4.17 -10.17
C PHE A 127 -11.18 5.18 -9.81
N HIS A 128 -11.02 5.92 -8.71
CA HIS A 128 -12.00 6.92 -8.27
C HIS A 128 -12.25 7.98 -9.34
N ARG A 129 -11.20 8.53 -9.95
CA ARG A 129 -11.33 9.50 -11.05
C ARG A 129 -12.03 8.90 -12.26
N ASP A 130 -11.55 7.76 -12.74
CA ASP A 130 -12.05 7.15 -13.97
C ASP A 130 -13.50 6.68 -13.80
N PHE A 131 -13.89 6.26 -12.59
CA PHE A 131 -15.26 5.91 -12.25
C PHE A 131 -16.20 7.12 -12.33
N LEU A 132 -15.83 8.22 -11.67
CA LEU A 132 -16.63 9.45 -11.69
C LEU A 132 -16.79 10.02 -13.09
N ARG A 133 -15.72 10.02 -13.89
CA ARG A 133 -15.77 10.43 -15.29
C ARG A 133 -16.67 9.53 -16.13
N HIS A 134 -16.56 8.21 -15.97
CA HIS A 134 -17.31 7.26 -16.80
C HIS A 134 -18.81 7.26 -16.49
N TYR A 135 -19.17 7.19 -15.20
CA TYR A 135 -20.58 7.07 -14.80
C TYR A 135 -21.29 8.43 -14.70
N PHE A 136 -20.60 9.48 -14.25
CA PHE A 136 -21.20 10.79 -13.92
C PHE A 136 -20.67 11.97 -14.75
N ALA A 137 -19.76 11.74 -15.72
CA ALA A 137 -19.11 12.79 -16.51
C ALA A 137 -18.34 13.84 -15.66
N GLU A 138 -18.07 13.53 -14.39
CA GLU A 138 -17.32 14.40 -13.49
C GLU A 138 -15.81 14.30 -13.75
N VAL A 139 -15.15 15.44 -13.93
CA VAL A 139 -13.71 15.49 -14.24
C VAL A 139 -12.93 15.93 -13.01
N ILE A 140 -12.17 15.02 -12.42
CA ILE A 140 -11.14 15.35 -11.43
C ILE A 140 -9.81 15.54 -12.18
N PRO A 141 -9.15 16.72 -12.07
CA PRO A 141 -7.85 16.93 -12.68
C PRO A 141 -6.83 15.92 -12.18
N LYS A 142 -5.93 15.47 -13.06
CA LYS A 142 -4.94 14.43 -12.74
C LYS A 142 -4.06 14.78 -11.54
N LYS A 143 -3.76 16.07 -11.33
CA LYS A 143 -2.98 16.58 -10.19
C LYS A 143 -3.72 16.43 -8.84
N ASP A 144 -5.05 16.51 -8.85
CA ASP A 144 -5.86 16.58 -7.63
C ASP A 144 -6.35 15.19 -7.17
N ARG A 145 -6.23 14.16 -8.04
CA ARG A 145 -6.73 12.80 -7.79
C ARG A 145 -6.29 12.17 -6.46
N TYR A 146 -5.07 12.47 -6.01
CA TYR A 146 -4.55 11.89 -4.76
C TYR A 146 -5.18 12.55 -3.55
N GLU A 147 -5.30 13.88 -3.57
CA GLU A 147 -5.95 14.63 -2.51
C GLU A 147 -7.42 14.24 -2.39
N ASP A 148 -8.07 14.03 -3.53
CA ASP A 148 -9.48 13.64 -3.60
C ASP A 148 -9.80 12.29 -2.95
N VAL A 149 -8.82 11.38 -2.93
CA VAL A 149 -8.91 10.09 -2.22
C VAL A 149 -8.43 10.22 -0.77
N ALA A 150 -7.33 10.92 -0.52
CA ALA A 150 -6.78 11.07 0.83
C ALA A 150 -7.75 11.77 1.78
N LYS A 151 -8.55 12.72 1.29
CA LYS A 151 -9.59 13.40 2.08
C LYS A 151 -10.75 12.49 2.54
N LEU A 152 -10.84 11.27 2.02
CA LEU A 152 -11.85 10.27 2.42
C LEU A 152 -11.39 9.44 3.62
N THR A 153 -10.26 9.80 4.23
CA THR A 153 -9.69 9.15 5.41
C THR A 153 -9.69 10.12 6.60
N LYS A 154 -9.53 9.59 7.83
CA LYS A 154 -9.49 10.42 9.04
C LYS A 154 -8.25 11.31 9.12
N SER A 155 -7.16 10.92 8.48
CA SER A 155 -5.89 11.65 8.48
C SER A 155 -5.19 11.50 7.14
N ARG A 156 -4.63 12.61 6.64
CA ARG A 156 -3.82 12.61 5.40
C ARG A 156 -2.36 12.23 5.62
N ALA A 157 -1.90 12.12 6.88
CA ALA A 157 -0.50 11.93 7.22
C ALA A 157 0.12 10.69 6.54
N TRP A 158 -0.62 9.57 6.47
CA TRP A 158 -0.13 8.34 5.84
C TRP A 158 0.21 8.53 4.34
N ALA A 159 -0.53 9.39 3.64
CA ALA A 159 -0.33 9.64 2.21
C ALA A 159 0.89 10.53 1.98
N ASP A 160 1.14 11.47 2.90
CA ASP A 160 2.32 12.32 2.89
C ASP A 160 3.60 11.54 3.21
N GLU A 161 3.57 10.69 4.24
CA GLU A 161 4.68 9.78 4.57
C GLU A 161 4.99 8.82 3.41
N LEU A 162 3.95 8.21 2.82
CA LEU A 162 4.12 7.34 1.66
C LEU A 162 4.76 8.08 0.48
N ARG A 163 4.35 9.32 0.23
CA ARG A 163 4.94 10.15 -0.85
C ARG A 163 6.41 10.47 -0.55
N LYS A 164 6.72 10.89 0.68
CA LYS A 164 8.07 11.21 1.15
C LYS A 164 9.00 9.99 1.00
N HIS A 165 8.67 8.90 1.67
CA HIS A 165 9.51 7.69 1.66
C HIS A 165 9.66 7.08 0.27
N ARG A 166 8.60 7.14 -0.56
CA ARG A 166 8.72 6.67 -1.94
C ARG A 166 9.71 7.52 -2.74
N HIS A 167 9.72 8.83 -2.54
CA HIS A 167 10.67 9.72 -3.21
C HIS A 167 12.10 9.40 -2.76
N ASP A 168 12.35 9.40 -1.46
CA ASP A 168 13.68 9.17 -0.87
C ASP A 168 14.27 7.83 -1.32
N ILE A 169 13.50 6.75 -1.17
CA ILE A 169 13.96 5.39 -1.51
C ILE A 169 14.16 5.22 -3.03
N ARG A 170 13.41 5.95 -3.86
CA ARG A 170 13.52 5.82 -5.32
C ARG A 170 14.75 6.54 -5.87
N HIS A 171 15.06 7.71 -5.33
CA HIS A 171 15.95 8.66 -5.99
C HIS A 171 17.25 8.88 -5.22
N ASP A 172 17.21 8.84 -3.90
CA ASP A 172 18.27 9.46 -3.10
C ASP A 172 18.96 8.50 -2.14
N ARG A 173 18.23 7.49 -1.62
CA ARG A 173 18.66 6.75 -0.42
C ARG A 173 18.34 5.26 -0.50
N ALA A 174 19.22 4.43 0.04
CA ALA A 174 18.98 3.01 0.26
C ALA A 174 18.74 2.75 1.76
N PRO A 175 17.62 2.11 2.14
CA PRO A 175 17.33 1.83 3.54
C PRO A 175 18.30 0.79 4.12
N TRP A 176 18.73 1.01 5.36
CA TRP A 176 19.43 0.03 6.17
C TRP A 176 18.66 -0.22 7.48
N LEU A 177 18.77 -1.43 8.03
CA LEU A 177 18.13 -1.79 9.28
C LEU A 177 19.02 -1.36 10.44
N ALA A 178 18.46 -0.61 11.37
CA ALA A 178 19.08 -0.29 12.64
C ALA A 178 18.12 -0.61 13.79
N LEU A 179 18.64 -0.55 15.02
CA LEU A 179 17.90 -0.76 16.25
C LEU A 179 18.03 0.49 17.11
N GLU A 180 16.91 1.16 17.37
CA GLU A 180 16.83 2.23 18.34
C GLU A 180 16.92 1.62 19.75
N VAL A 181 17.89 2.08 20.53
CA VAL A 181 18.09 1.64 21.91
C VAL A 181 17.17 2.45 22.82
N ILE A 182 16.18 1.80 23.41
CA ILE A 182 15.26 2.39 24.37
C ILE A 182 15.73 2.02 25.78
N PRO A 183 16.34 2.95 26.54
CA PRO A 183 16.82 2.69 27.88
C PRO A 183 15.66 2.46 28.85
N GLY A 184 15.83 1.52 29.78
CA GLY A 184 14.84 1.20 30.80
C GLY A 184 15.30 0.06 31.71
N PRO A 185 14.44 -0.42 32.64
CA PRO A 185 14.76 -1.55 33.51
C PRO A 185 15.15 -2.82 32.73
N SER A 186 14.59 -2.96 31.53
CA SER A 186 15.01 -3.90 30.49
C SER A 186 15.23 -3.10 29.21
N THR A 187 16.48 -2.85 28.84
CA THR A 187 16.83 -2.18 27.57
C THR A 187 16.13 -2.88 26.41
N ARG A 188 15.39 -2.10 25.61
CA ARG A 188 14.66 -2.58 24.43
C ARG A 188 15.34 -2.08 23.16
N TYR A 189 15.32 -2.90 22.12
CA TYR A 189 15.85 -2.59 20.80
C TYR A 189 14.70 -2.54 19.79
N ASP A 190 14.31 -1.34 19.39
CA ASP A 190 13.20 -1.15 18.44
C ASP A 190 13.75 -1.06 17.02
N PRO A 191 13.27 -1.89 16.08
CA PRO A 191 13.76 -1.85 14.72
C PRO A 191 13.29 -0.57 14.03
N ILE A 192 14.21 0.03 13.25
CA ILE A 192 13.95 1.19 12.40
C ILE A 192 14.66 0.98 11.06
N LEU A 193 14.09 1.52 9.99
CA LEU A 193 14.83 1.70 8.75
C LEU A 193 15.45 3.08 8.79
N VAL A 194 16.75 3.18 8.58
CA VAL A 194 17.40 4.47 8.43
C VAL A 194 17.81 4.65 6.97
N LEU A 195 17.65 5.86 6.50
CA LEU A 195 17.81 6.27 5.10
C LEU A 195 19.15 6.99 4.91
N ASN A 196 19.79 7.41 6.01
CA ASN A 196 21.11 8.02 6.01
C ASN A 196 22.07 7.18 6.86
N TRP A 197 23.00 6.49 6.20
CA TRP A 197 23.95 5.60 6.88
C TRP A 197 25.11 6.37 7.56
N ARG A 198 25.23 7.68 7.32
CA ARG A 198 26.34 8.47 7.87
C ARG A 198 26.21 8.56 9.40
N PRO A 199 27.31 8.43 10.15
CA PRO A 199 27.28 8.57 11.61
C PRO A 199 26.60 9.87 12.06
N GLY A 200 25.75 9.77 13.09
CA GLY A 200 25.02 10.91 13.66
C GLY A 200 23.73 11.33 12.94
N HIS A 201 23.39 10.71 11.81
CA HIS A 201 22.17 11.03 11.05
C HIS A 201 21.01 10.05 11.33
N PHE A 202 20.51 10.08 12.57
CA PHE A 202 19.34 9.32 13.03
C PHE A 202 18.16 10.23 13.38
N GLY A 203 18.06 11.37 12.69
CA GLY A 203 16.97 12.32 12.90
C GLY A 203 15.63 11.75 12.42
N PRO A 204 14.49 12.33 12.84
CA PRO A 204 13.15 11.89 12.42
C PRO A 204 12.96 11.86 10.89
N ASP A 205 13.69 12.69 10.15
CA ASP A 205 13.67 12.74 8.68
C ASP A 205 14.58 11.70 8.01
N ASP A 206 15.49 11.10 8.76
CA ASP A 206 16.42 10.09 8.28
C ASP A 206 15.98 8.66 8.64
N CYS A 207 14.83 8.50 9.30
CA CYS A 207 14.35 7.22 9.81
C CYS A 207 12.89 6.94 9.42
N ILE A 208 12.56 5.66 9.23
CA ILE A 208 11.21 5.14 9.09
C ILE A 208 11.01 4.09 10.19
N VAL A 209 10.13 4.39 11.13
CA VAL A 209 9.68 3.42 12.12
C VAL A 209 8.72 2.41 11.48
N PHE A 210 8.80 1.13 11.86
CA PHE A 210 7.96 0.10 11.22
C PHE A 210 6.46 0.27 11.47
N SER A 211 6.06 1.02 12.50
CA SER A 211 4.67 1.43 12.70
C SER A 211 4.14 2.31 11.56
N THR A 212 5.00 3.06 10.86
CA THR A 212 4.64 3.84 9.67
C THR A 212 4.14 2.94 8.55
N LEU A 213 4.72 1.76 8.33
CA LEU A 213 4.24 0.81 7.32
C LEU A 213 2.80 0.36 7.62
N ARG A 214 2.49 0.10 8.90
CA ARG A 214 1.13 -0.26 9.33
C ARG A 214 0.16 0.90 9.13
N ALA A 215 0.57 2.12 9.51
CA ALA A 215 -0.23 3.32 9.30
C ALA A 215 -0.54 3.56 7.82
N ILE A 216 0.43 3.37 6.92
CA ILE A 216 0.23 3.45 5.46
C ILE A 216 -0.76 2.39 4.98
N ARG A 217 -0.61 1.13 5.40
CA ARG A 217 -1.53 0.04 5.04
C ARG A 217 -2.95 0.36 5.50
N ASP A 218 -3.10 0.82 6.73
CA ASP A 218 -4.40 1.09 7.33
C ASP A 218 -5.07 2.32 6.70
N GLY A 219 -4.29 3.37 6.40
CA GLY A 219 -4.73 4.52 5.63
C GLY A 219 -5.20 4.16 4.21
N LEU A 220 -4.50 3.27 3.52
CA LEU A 220 -4.91 2.74 2.22
C LEU A 220 -6.24 1.97 2.28
N ARG A 221 -6.42 1.13 3.30
CA ARG A 221 -7.68 0.40 3.52
C ARG A 221 -8.83 1.34 3.87
N GLU A 222 -8.57 2.36 4.68
CA GLU A 222 -9.54 3.40 4.99
C GLU A 222 -9.93 4.18 3.73
N ALA A 223 -8.95 4.55 2.90
CA ALA A 223 -9.18 5.24 1.63
C ALA A 223 -10.03 4.40 0.68
N LEU A 224 -9.75 3.10 0.56
CA LEU A 224 -10.55 2.18 -0.25
C LEU A 224 -12.00 2.19 0.20
N ARG A 225 -12.23 2.04 1.51
CA ARG A 225 -13.57 2.05 2.09
C ARG A 225 -14.27 3.37 1.81
N GLY A 226 -13.59 4.50 2.03
CA GLY A 226 -14.14 5.84 1.78
C GLY A 226 -14.48 6.08 0.31
N VAL A 227 -13.64 5.62 -0.63
CA VAL A 227 -13.95 5.65 -2.07
C VAL A 227 -15.18 4.83 -2.37
N ARG A 228 -15.25 3.59 -1.88
CA ARG A 228 -16.40 2.70 -2.09
C ARG A 228 -17.70 3.34 -1.57
N GLU A 229 -17.70 3.81 -0.33
CA GLU A 229 -18.88 4.41 0.31
C GLU A 229 -19.35 5.66 -0.42
N LYS A 230 -18.41 6.56 -0.79
CA LYS A 230 -18.73 7.76 -1.58
C LYS A 230 -19.37 7.40 -2.92
N LEU A 231 -18.82 6.43 -3.64
CA LEU A 231 -19.31 6.04 -4.95
C LEU A 231 -20.66 5.32 -4.87
N VAL A 232 -20.88 4.44 -3.89
CA VAL A 232 -22.20 3.82 -3.63
C VAL A 232 -23.25 4.90 -3.38
N ALA A 233 -22.98 5.81 -2.44
CA ALA A 233 -23.91 6.89 -2.13
C ALA A 233 -24.22 7.76 -3.37
N ARG A 234 -23.23 8.01 -4.23
CA ARG A 234 -23.42 8.76 -5.48
C ARG A 234 -24.32 8.03 -6.47
N ILE A 235 -24.16 6.71 -6.61
CA ILE A 235 -25.00 5.88 -7.47
C ILE A 235 -26.45 5.88 -6.96
N GLU A 236 -26.64 5.68 -5.65
CA GLU A 236 -27.97 5.65 -5.03
C GLU A 236 -28.70 6.98 -5.21
N GLN A 237 -28.02 8.11 -4.99
CA GLN A 237 -28.57 9.45 -5.24
C GLN A 237 -29.02 9.65 -6.70
N ALA A 238 -28.23 9.17 -7.66
CA ALA A 238 -28.59 9.25 -9.06
C ALA A 238 -29.79 8.36 -9.42
N GLY A 239 -29.88 7.17 -8.81
CA GLY A 239 -31.00 6.23 -9.02
C GLY A 239 -32.34 6.71 -8.44
N HIS A 240 -32.34 7.62 -7.46
CA HIS A 240 -33.55 8.17 -6.83
C HIS A 240 -33.97 9.53 -7.44
N GLY A 241 -33.21 10.06 -8.40
CA GLY A 241 -33.34 11.42 -8.95
C GLY A 241 -34.27 11.60 -10.15
N VAL A 242 -35.12 10.62 -10.51
CA VAL A 242 -36.15 10.80 -11.55
C VAL A 242 -37.54 10.49 -10.97
N GLY A 243 -38.11 11.50 -10.32
CA GLY A 243 -39.55 11.73 -10.32
C GLY A 243 -39.82 12.97 -11.17
N PRO A 244 -40.72 12.94 -12.17
CA PRO A 244 -41.03 14.12 -12.96
C PRO A 244 -41.77 15.11 -12.07
N GLY A 245 -41.17 16.27 -11.86
CA GLY A 245 -41.79 17.46 -11.29
C GLY A 245 -41.48 18.63 -12.22
N ASP A 246 -42.48 18.92 -13.05
CA ASP A 246 -42.67 20.03 -14.00
C ASP A 246 -41.99 19.95 -15.39
#